data_AF-A0A7S4LPL4-F1
#
_entry.id   AF-A0A7S4LPL4-F1
#
_cell.length_a   1.000
_cell.length_b   1.000
_cell.length_c   1.000
_cell.angle_alpha   90.00
_cell.angle_beta   90.00
_cell.angle_gamma   90.00
#
_symmetry.space_group_name_H-M   'P 1'
#
loop_
_entity.id
_entity.type
_entity.pdbx_description
1 polymer ?
#
loop_
_entity_poly.entity_id
_entity_poly.type
_entity_poly.pdbx_seq_one_letter_code
_entity_poly.pdbx_strand_id
1 'polypeptide(L)'
;MPSLRFLGEHGALAQALTTPGTAVHHLGNSGRVVVRNQTASVLGWTCGNMVGRAQDVAQFFWDLLGPSGSRLLSEESLAFMRKYEPMTVGWGKLANVHYGAGLMAVQGALKPGGPGADWGFYEGHGGATYGFTSSQGFIPKASAAFSLVTNTGAGKYSAVATCRLLVALAESRGERAELGCGEVLLV
;
A
#
# COMPACT_ATOMS: atom_id res chain seq x y z
N MET A 1 20.00 17.15 -13.33
CA MET A 1 19.37 16.46 -12.19
C MET A 1 18.88 17.52 -11.21
N PRO A 2 17.62 17.52 -10.77
CA PRO A 2 17.18 18.41 -9.70
C PRO A 2 17.96 18.07 -8.42
N SER A 3 18.51 19.09 -7.74
CA SER A 3 19.20 18.89 -6.46
C SER A 3 18.16 18.88 -5.33
N LEU A 4 18.07 17.75 -4.63
CA LEU A 4 17.32 17.67 -3.39
C LEU A 4 18.15 18.35 -2.29
N ARG A 5 17.78 19.57 -1.91
CA ARG A 5 18.27 20.18 -0.67
C ARG A 5 17.42 19.65 0.48
N PHE A 6 17.96 18.71 1.25
CA PHE A 6 17.36 18.32 2.51
C PHE A 6 17.48 19.51 3.48
N LEU A 7 16.37 19.91 4.10
CA LEU A 7 16.42 20.83 5.24
C LEU A 7 17.30 20.17 6.32
N GLY A 8 18.15 20.95 7.00
CA GLY A 8 18.91 20.45 8.14
C GLY A 8 17.99 19.84 9.21
N GLU A 9 18.54 18.99 10.09
CA GLU A 9 17.83 18.04 10.98
C GLU A 9 16.69 18.60 11.84
N HIS A 10 16.50 19.92 11.90
CA HIS A 10 15.52 20.61 12.75
C HIS A 10 14.65 21.65 12.03
N GLY A 11 14.70 21.76 10.71
CA GLY A 11 13.85 22.69 9.96
C GLY A 11 12.40 22.20 9.87
N ALA A 12 11.43 23.02 10.27
CA ALA A 12 10.02 22.75 9.99
C ALA A 12 9.81 22.66 8.46
N LEU A 13 8.94 21.76 7.98
CA LEU A 13 8.63 21.67 6.55
C LEU A 13 8.18 23.00 5.95
N ALA A 14 7.58 23.89 6.76
CA ALA A 14 7.27 25.27 6.39
C ALA A 14 8.45 26.08 5.84
N GLN A 15 9.70 25.70 6.10
CA GLN A 15 10.90 26.37 5.61
C GLN A 15 11.32 25.93 4.19
N ALA A 16 10.77 24.83 3.67
CA ALA A 16 11.05 24.33 2.31
C ALA A 16 9.80 24.14 1.44
N LEU A 17 8.61 24.06 2.01
CA LEU A 17 7.37 23.91 1.25
C LEU A 17 6.81 25.28 0.88
N THR A 18 6.50 25.47 -0.40
CA THR A 18 5.89 26.70 -0.94
C THR A 18 4.38 26.79 -0.71
N THR A 19 3.74 25.72 -0.22
CA THR A 19 2.29 25.68 -0.01
C THR A 19 1.91 25.15 1.38
N PRO A 20 1.22 25.94 2.22
CA PRO A 20 0.55 25.40 3.40
C PRO A 20 -0.64 24.53 2.96
N GLY A 21 -0.70 23.28 3.44
CA GLY A 21 -1.79 22.36 3.14
C GLY A 21 -2.25 21.58 4.37
N THR A 22 -3.50 21.10 4.32
CA THR A 22 -4.00 20.12 5.29
C THR A 22 -4.20 18.77 4.62
N ALA A 23 -3.71 17.70 5.23
CA ALA A 23 -4.02 16.33 4.82
C ALA A 23 -5.06 15.73 5.76
N VAL A 24 -5.94 14.88 5.22
CA VAL A 24 -6.77 14.00 6.05
C VAL A 24 -5.86 12.90 6.61
N HIS A 25 -5.91 12.66 7.91
CA HIS A 25 -5.13 11.58 8.52
C HIS A 25 -5.76 10.22 8.19
N HIS A 26 -4.94 9.23 7.85
CA HIS A 26 -5.39 7.90 7.46
C HIS A 26 -5.73 6.99 8.65
N LEU A 27 -5.22 7.29 9.86
CA LEU A 27 -5.46 6.49 11.07
C LEU A 27 -6.57 7.12 11.93
N GLY A 28 -7.83 6.94 11.53
CA GLY A 28 -9.02 7.23 12.33
C GLY A 28 -9.55 8.68 12.29
N ASN A 29 -10.47 9.00 13.21
CA ASN A 29 -11.14 10.31 13.38
C ASN A 29 -10.18 11.46 13.82
N SER A 30 -8.88 11.30 13.65
CA SER A 30 -7.82 12.15 14.22
C SER A 30 -7.64 13.51 13.53
N GLY A 31 -8.61 13.93 12.71
CA GLY A 31 -8.70 15.29 12.19
C GLY A 31 -7.75 15.61 11.04
N ARG A 32 -7.72 16.89 10.66
CA ARG A 32 -6.87 17.44 9.60
C ARG A 32 -5.47 17.67 10.15
N VAL A 33 -4.45 17.11 9.49
CA VAL A 33 -3.05 17.39 9.81
C VAL A 33 -2.59 18.58 8.98
N VAL A 34 -2.07 19.62 9.64
CA VAL A 34 -1.42 20.73 8.94
C VAL A 34 -0.02 20.28 8.52
N VAL A 35 0.18 20.05 7.22
CA VAL A 35 1.43 19.48 6.65
C VAL A 35 2.64 20.35 6.99
N ARG A 36 2.47 21.67 7.01
CA ARG A 36 3.56 22.62 7.33
C ARG A 36 4.15 22.42 8.73
N ASN A 37 3.37 21.86 9.66
CA ASN A 37 3.76 21.62 11.05
C ASN A 37 4.43 20.25 11.23
N GLN A 38 4.52 19.44 10.17
CA GLN A 38 5.13 18.12 10.22
C GLN A 38 6.64 18.22 9.98
N THR A 39 7.36 17.19 10.43
CA THR A 39 8.80 17.01 10.22
C THR A 39 9.02 15.84 9.29
N ALA A 40 10.07 15.89 8.45
CA ALA A 40 10.40 14.78 7.55
C ALA A 40 10.71 13.46 8.29
N SER A 41 11.05 13.53 9.58
CA SER A 41 11.30 12.38 10.44
C SER A 41 10.07 11.47 10.63
N VAL A 42 8.85 11.97 10.46
CA VAL A 42 7.63 11.17 10.66
C VAL A 42 7.47 10.04 9.63
N LEU A 43 8.08 10.17 8.46
CA LEU A 43 8.08 9.11 7.44
C LEU A 43 9.26 8.15 7.60
N GLY A 44 10.27 8.49 8.43
CA GLY A 44 11.53 7.77 8.56
C GLY A 44 12.31 7.68 7.24
N TRP A 45 13.63 7.89 7.25
CA TRP A 45 14.43 7.83 6.02
C TRP A 45 14.14 6.55 5.18
N THR A 46 13.95 5.42 5.85
CA THR A 46 13.74 4.11 5.23
C THR A 46 12.27 3.67 5.12
N CYS A 47 11.32 4.31 5.79
CA CYS A 47 9.97 3.73 5.96
C CYS A 47 8.92 4.27 4.99
N GLY A 48 9.11 5.46 4.42
CA GLY A 48 8.05 6.09 3.60
C GLY A 48 8.49 7.23 2.68
N ASN A 49 9.79 7.35 2.37
CA ASN A 49 10.33 8.46 1.56
C ASN A 49 10.58 8.12 0.09
N MET A 50 10.30 6.89 -0.35
CA MET A 50 10.46 6.52 -1.76
C MET A 50 9.32 7.10 -2.61
N VAL A 51 9.69 7.69 -3.76
CA VAL A 51 8.75 8.19 -4.76
C VAL A 51 9.05 7.49 -6.09
N GLY A 52 8.03 6.89 -6.69
CA GLY A 52 8.15 6.16 -7.94
C GLY A 52 6.85 6.19 -8.74
N ARG A 53 6.93 5.84 -10.03
CA ARG A 53 5.73 5.67 -10.85
C ARG A 53 5.04 4.37 -10.46
N ALA A 54 3.71 4.34 -10.53
CA ALA A 54 2.95 3.12 -10.24
C ALA A 54 3.44 1.91 -11.07
N GLN A 55 3.76 2.14 -12.35
CA GLN A 55 4.31 1.11 -13.25
C GLN A 55 5.63 0.51 -12.74
N ASP A 56 6.56 1.33 -12.25
CA ASP A 56 7.85 0.85 -11.74
C ASP A 56 7.66 0.01 -10.47
N VAL A 57 6.73 0.41 -9.60
CA VAL A 57 6.39 -0.33 -8.39
C VAL A 57 5.69 -1.66 -8.72
N ALA A 58 4.78 -1.68 -9.69
CA ALA A 58 4.16 -2.91 -10.16
C ALA A 58 5.20 -3.86 -10.77
N GLN A 59 6.14 -3.34 -11.56
CA GLN A 59 7.25 -4.11 -12.13
C GLN A 59 8.15 -4.68 -11.03
N PHE A 60 8.46 -3.92 -9.98
CA PHE A 60 9.20 -4.41 -8.81
C PHE A 60 8.52 -5.64 -8.18
N PHE A 61 7.20 -5.59 -7.93
CA PHE A 61 6.48 -6.74 -7.37
C PHE A 61 6.40 -7.93 -8.33
N TRP A 62 6.34 -7.67 -9.64
CA TRP A 62 6.44 -8.73 -10.65
C TRP A 62 7.81 -9.43 -10.61
N ASP A 63 8.90 -8.66 -10.57
CA ASP A 63 10.25 -9.20 -10.52
C ASP A 63 10.55 -9.89 -9.18
N LEU A 64 9.90 -9.47 -8.09
CA LEU A 64 10.05 -10.07 -6.76
C LEU A 64 9.24 -11.36 -6.58
N LEU A 65 7.97 -11.38 -7.00
CA LEU A 65 6.98 -12.40 -6.63
C LEU A 65 6.40 -13.18 -7.83
N GLY A 66 6.83 -12.85 -9.05
CA GLY A 66 6.30 -13.43 -10.28
C GLY A 66 6.43 -14.96 -10.36
N PRO A 67 5.70 -15.60 -11.29
CA PRO A 67 5.59 -17.05 -11.37
C PRO A 67 6.89 -17.76 -11.74
N SER A 68 7.87 -17.05 -12.31
CA SER A 68 9.19 -17.59 -12.64
C SER A 68 10.16 -17.57 -11.46
N GLY A 69 9.70 -17.24 -10.26
CA GLY A 69 10.54 -16.98 -9.09
C GLY A 69 11.06 -15.54 -9.05
N SER A 70 11.68 -15.17 -7.92
CA SER A 70 12.28 -13.84 -7.75
C SER A 70 13.50 -13.67 -8.65
N ARG A 71 13.56 -12.53 -9.34
CA ARG A 71 14.72 -12.06 -10.10
C ARG A 71 15.62 -11.14 -9.28
N LEU A 72 15.15 -10.76 -8.09
CA LEU A 72 15.79 -9.74 -7.24
C LEU A 72 16.52 -10.35 -6.04
N LEU A 73 16.03 -11.48 -5.54
CA LEU A 73 16.48 -12.09 -4.30
C LEU A 73 16.69 -13.60 -4.47
N SER A 74 17.54 -14.18 -3.62
CA SER A 74 17.63 -15.63 -3.50
C SER A 74 16.32 -16.22 -2.97
N GLU A 75 16.08 -17.50 -3.25
CA GLU A 75 14.93 -18.24 -2.73
C GLU A 75 14.87 -18.19 -1.20
N GLU A 76 16.01 -18.31 -0.52
CA GLU A 76 16.12 -18.22 0.94
C GLU A 76 15.69 -16.85 1.47
N SER A 77 16.12 -15.77 0.80
CA SER A 77 15.76 -14.40 1.21
C SER A 77 14.26 -14.14 1.00
N LEU A 78 13.71 -14.59 -0.14
CA LEU A 78 12.27 -14.49 -0.40
C LEU A 78 11.46 -15.32 0.60
N ALA A 79 11.92 -16.53 0.91
CA ALA A 79 11.30 -17.39 1.92
C ALA A 79 11.31 -16.71 3.29
N PHE A 80 12.41 -16.04 3.67
CA PHE A 80 12.46 -15.24 4.89
C PHE A 80 11.46 -14.07 4.87
N MET A 81 11.34 -13.34 3.74
CA MET A 81 10.34 -12.27 3.60
C MET A 81 8.90 -12.77 3.71
N ARG A 82 8.63 -14.02 3.29
CA ARG A 82 7.34 -14.69 3.36
C ARG A 82 7.09 -15.46 4.67
N LYS A 83 7.95 -15.35 5.69
CA LYS A 83 7.65 -15.84 7.04
C LYS A 83 6.60 -14.94 7.69
N TYR A 84 5.35 -15.13 7.27
CA TYR A 84 4.21 -14.33 7.67
C TYR A 84 3.71 -14.72 9.06
N GLU A 85 3.57 -13.73 9.93
CA GLU A 85 2.95 -13.87 11.25
C GLU A 85 1.75 -12.91 11.36
N PRO A 86 0.67 -13.29 12.06
CA PRO A 86 -0.47 -12.41 12.23
C PRO A 86 -0.06 -11.17 13.03
N MET A 87 -0.45 -9.98 12.54
CA MET A 87 -0.25 -8.75 13.28
C MET A 87 -1.11 -8.76 14.57
N THR A 88 -0.48 -8.50 15.71
CA THR A 88 -1.14 -8.58 17.02
C THR A 88 -1.62 -7.24 17.56
N VAL A 89 -1.34 -6.14 16.85
CA VAL A 89 -1.64 -4.77 17.25
C VAL A 89 -2.14 -3.92 16.07
N GLY A 90 -2.80 -2.80 16.41
CA GLY A 90 -3.22 -1.78 15.44
C GLY A 90 -4.27 -2.25 14.43
N TRP A 91 -4.34 -1.54 13.30
CA TRP A 91 -5.28 -1.84 12.21
C TRP A 91 -5.00 -3.21 11.57
N GLY A 92 -3.74 -3.65 11.55
CA GLY A 92 -3.33 -4.94 11.00
C GLY A 92 -4.00 -6.11 11.72
N LYS A 93 -4.12 -6.04 13.06
CA LYS A 93 -4.89 -7.02 13.84
C LYS A 93 -6.36 -7.05 13.43
N LEU A 94 -6.99 -5.89 13.31
CA LEU A 94 -8.41 -5.78 12.96
C LEU A 94 -8.69 -6.29 11.53
N ALA A 95 -7.75 -6.06 10.62
CA ALA A 95 -7.82 -6.52 9.23
C ALA A 95 -7.25 -7.93 9.01
N ASN A 96 -6.87 -8.65 10.08
CA ASN A 96 -6.25 -9.98 10.02
C ASN A 96 -5.03 -10.05 9.05
N VAL A 97 -4.23 -8.99 9.01
CA VAL A 97 -3.04 -8.92 8.16
C VAL A 97 -1.97 -9.83 8.72
N HIS A 98 -1.42 -10.68 7.85
CA HIS A 98 -0.22 -11.43 8.14
C HIS A 98 0.98 -10.72 7.51
N TYR A 99 2.05 -10.55 8.27
CA TYR A 99 3.15 -9.67 7.93
C TYR A 99 4.49 -10.39 8.08
N GLY A 100 5.35 -10.27 7.08
CA GLY A 100 6.70 -10.84 7.04
C GLY A 100 7.76 -9.75 7.00
N ALA A 101 8.94 -10.03 6.44
CA ALA A 101 9.99 -9.01 6.34
C ALA A 101 9.72 -8.04 5.16
N GLY A 102 8.84 -7.05 5.39
CA GLY A 102 8.50 -6.02 4.39
C GLY A 102 7.44 -6.44 3.36
N LEU A 103 6.77 -7.57 3.57
CA LEU A 103 5.63 -8.02 2.78
C LEU A 103 4.43 -8.28 3.69
N MET A 104 3.26 -7.96 3.16
CA MET A 104 1.95 -8.25 3.73
C MET A 104 1.28 -9.33 2.88
N ALA A 105 0.69 -10.34 3.52
CA ALA A 105 -0.31 -11.21 2.91
C ALA A 105 -1.69 -10.64 3.24
N VAL A 106 -2.34 -10.00 2.25
CA VAL A 106 -3.52 -9.15 2.46
C VAL A 106 -4.73 -9.72 1.74
N GLN A 107 -5.88 -9.60 2.40
CA GLN A 107 -7.18 -9.76 1.80
C GLN A 107 -7.72 -8.37 1.39
N GLY A 108 -7.69 -8.07 0.09
CA GLY A 108 -8.26 -6.87 -0.50
C GLY A 108 -9.79 -6.90 -0.62
N ALA A 109 -10.42 -8.05 -0.38
CA ALA A 109 -11.86 -8.14 -0.22
C ALA A 109 -12.33 -7.43 1.05
N LEU A 110 -13.45 -6.71 0.95
CA LEU A 110 -14.13 -6.11 2.10
C LEU A 110 -15.12 -7.07 2.77
N LYS A 111 -15.39 -8.21 2.13
CA LYS A 111 -16.06 -9.35 2.76
C LYS A 111 -15.03 -10.26 3.42
N PRO A 112 -15.34 -10.88 4.58
CA PRO A 112 -14.49 -11.91 5.16
C PRO A 112 -14.30 -13.08 4.18
N GLY A 113 -13.06 -13.35 3.82
CA GLY A 113 -12.63 -14.53 3.08
C GLY A 113 -11.25 -14.93 3.60
N GLY A 114 -11.09 -16.20 3.99
CA GLY A 114 -9.83 -16.72 4.54
C GLY A 114 -8.65 -16.60 3.56
N PRO A 115 -7.41 -16.75 4.03
CA PRO A 115 -6.23 -16.65 3.18
C PRO A 115 -6.13 -17.82 2.19
N GLY A 116 -5.67 -17.53 0.97
CA GLY A 116 -5.27 -18.53 -0.02
C GLY A 116 -6.19 -18.62 -1.24
N ALA A 117 -5.71 -18.09 -2.38
CA ALA A 117 -6.20 -18.31 -3.74
C ALA A 117 -7.57 -17.72 -4.16
N ASP A 118 -8.13 -16.76 -3.42
CA ASP A 118 -9.26 -15.95 -3.93
C ASP A 118 -8.75 -14.70 -4.68
N TRP A 119 -9.61 -14.12 -5.53
CA TRP A 119 -9.37 -12.86 -6.27
C TRP A 119 -9.06 -11.67 -5.37
N GLY A 120 -9.47 -11.71 -4.11
CA GLY A 120 -9.15 -10.68 -3.13
C GLY A 120 -7.73 -10.78 -2.55
N PHE A 121 -7.04 -11.92 -2.67
CA PHE A 121 -5.75 -12.14 -2.05
C PHE A 121 -4.59 -11.57 -2.88
N TYR A 122 -3.67 -10.86 -2.22
CA TYR A 122 -2.39 -10.48 -2.80
C TYR A 122 -1.28 -10.42 -1.76
N GLU A 123 -0.05 -10.65 -2.21
CA GLU A 123 1.18 -10.44 -1.44
C GLU A 123 1.78 -9.09 -1.85
N GLY A 124 2.00 -8.18 -0.91
CA GLY A 124 2.41 -6.83 -1.28
C GLY A 124 2.68 -5.91 -0.11
N HIS A 125 2.44 -4.62 -0.30
CA HIS A 125 2.56 -3.64 0.77
C HIS A 125 1.69 -2.42 0.48
N GLY A 126 1.16 -1.78 1.53
CA GLY A 126 0.46 -0.50 1.43
C GLY A 126 1.38 0.70 1.69
N GLY A 127 0.92 1.90 1.34
CA GLY A 127 1.61 3.14 1.69
C GLY A 127 0.62 4.17 2.17
N ALA A 128 0.98 4.96 3.17
CA ALA A 128 0.18 6.10 3.60
C ALA A 128 1.10 7.21 4.08
N THR A 129 0.99 8.38 3.45
CA THR A 129 1.71 9.60 3.81
C THR A 129 0.76 10.79 3.69
N TYR A 130 1.25 12.00 3.92
CA TYR A 130 0.43 13.20 3.86
C TYR A 130 -0.07 13.44 2.44
N GLY A 131 -1.38 13.26 2.26
CA GLY A 131 -2.05 13.50 0.98
C GLY A 131 -1.89 12.36 -0.02
N PHE A 132 -1.30 11.23 0.35
CA PHE A 132 -1.21 10.07 -0.54
C PHE A 132 -1.43 8.76 0.20
N THR A 133 -2.14 7.84 -0.45
CA THR A 133 -2.24 6.44 -0.04
C THR A 133 -1.98 5.54 -1.23
N SER A 134 -1.43 4.35 -0.99
CA SER A 134 -1.15 3.39 -2.05
C SER A 134 -1.39 1.96 -1.60
N SER A 135 -1.61 1.10 -2.57
CA SER A 135 -1.72 -0.35 -2.41
C SER A 135 -1.11 -1.00 -3.63
N GLN A 136 -0.19 -1.94 -3.40
CA GLN A 136 0.59 -2.56 -4.46
C GLN A 136 0.98 -3.97 -4.05
N GLY A 137 1.19 -4.85 -5.03
CA GLY A 137 1.52 -6.25 -4.75
C GLY A 137 1.40 -7.15 -5.97
N PHE A 138 1.51 -8.45 -5.71
CA PHE A 138 1.33 -9.54 -6.65
C PHE A 138 0.10 -10.36 -6.27
N ILE A 139 -0.75 -10.67 -7.26
CA ILE A 139 -1.98 -11.44 -7.14
C ILE A 139 -1.71 -12.82 -7.73
N PRO A 140 -1.46 -13.87 -6.90
CA PRO A 140 -1.06 -15.17 -7.39
C PRO A 140 -2.07 -15.80 -8.35
N LYS A 141 -3.37 -15.68 -8.03
CA LYS A 141 -4.47 -16.21 -8.85
C LYS A 141 -4.44 -15.66 -10.28
N ALA A 142 -4.13 -14.38 -10.43
CA ALA A 142 -4.10 -13.72 -11.73
C ALA A 142 -2.75 -13.84 -12.44
N SER A 143 -1.70 -14.30 -11.73
CA SER A 143 -0.30 -14.10 -12.11
C SER A 143 -0.10 -12.67 -12.64
N ALA A 144 -0.37 -11.69 -11.79
CA ALA A 144 -0.31 -10.28 -12.14
C ALA A 144 0.20 -9.45 -10.96
N ALA A 145 0.99 -8.42 -11.25
CA ALA A 145 1.36 -7.39 -10.28
C ALA A 145 0.59 -6.10 -10.53
N PHE A 146 0.34 -5.34 -9.47
CA PHE A 146 -0.36 -4.07 -9.55
C PHE A 146 0.27 -3.03 -8.61
N SER A 147 -0.01 -1.77 -8.92
CA SER A 147 0.26 -0.65 -8.03
C SER A 147 -0.80 0.41 -8.25
N LEU A 148 -1.44 0.82 -7.16
CA LEU A 148 -2.48 1.82 -7.13
C LEU A 148 -2.07 2.91 -6.15
N VAL A 149 -2.11 4.16 -6.60
CA VAL A 149 -1.76 5.34 -5.79
C VAL A 149 -2.90 6.34 -5.92
N THR A 150 -3.29 6.93 -4.80
CA THR A 150 -4.30 8.00 -4.74
C THR A 150 -3.68 9.24 -4.12
N ASN A 151 -4.02 10.42 -4.64
CA ASN A 151 -3.61 11.73 -4.13
C ASN A 151 -4.53 12.23 -3.00
N THR A 152 -4.87 11.33 -2.08
CA THR A 152 -5.63 11.63 -0.88
C THR A 152 -5.07 10.82 0.29
N GLY A 153 -5.10 11.40 1.49
CA GLY A 153 -4.74 10.71 2.73
C GLY A 153 -5.87 9.83 3.28
N ALA A 154 -7.04 9.81 2.66
CA ALA A 154 -8.16 9.00 3.10
C ALA A 154 -8.04 7.56 2.56
N GLY A 155 -7.48 6.65 3.37
CA GLY A 155 -7.23 5.25 3.00
C GLY A 155 -8.45 4.46 2.52
N LYS A 156 -9.68 4.91 2.81
CA LYS A 156 -10.91 4.31 2.26
C LYS A 156 -10.91 4.28 0.73
N TYR A 157 -10.34 5.31 0.08
CA TYR A 157 -10.31 5.39 -1.38
C TYR A 157 -9.34 4.38 -1.99
N SER A 158 -8.13 4.24 -1.44
CA SER A 158 -7.19 3.22 -1.93
C SER A 158 -7.71 1.81 -1.71
N ALA A 159 -8.39 1.55 -0.57
CA ALA A 159 -9.00 0.25 -0.30
C ALA A 159 -10.12 -0.09 -1.30
N VAL A 160 -11.08 0.83 -1.53
CA VAL A 160 -12.17 0.63 -2.50
C VAL A 160 -11.63 0.47 -3.92
N ALA A 161 -10.68 1.32 -4.31
CA ALA A 161 -10.10 1.26 -5.65
C ALA A 161 -9.31 -0.04 -5.89
N THR A 162 -8.57 -0.53 -4.88
CA THR A 162 -7.89 -1.82 -4.92
C THR A 162 -8.91 -2.96 -5.06
N CYS A 163 -9.95 -2.97 -4.24
CA CYS A 163 -11.00 -3.99 -4.32
C CYS A 163 -11.65 -4.01 -5.73
N ARG A 164 -11.98 -2.83 -6.29
CA ARG A 164 -12.56 -2.73 -7.64
C ARG A 164 -11.59 -3.16 -8.74
N LEU A 165 -10.30 -2.88 -8.60
CA LEU A 165 -9.26 -3.38 -9.50
C LEU A 165 -9.24 -4.91 -9.51
N LEU A 166 -9.33 -5.54 -8.34
CA LEU A 166 -9.34 -7.01 -8.23
C LEU A 166 -10.59 -7.62 -8.87
N VAL A 167 -11.77 -7.01 -8.71
CA VAL A 167 -13.00 -7.41 -9.40
C VAL A 167 -12.86 -7.27 -10.92
N ALA A 168 -12.39 -6.11 -11.40
CA ALA A 168 -12.20 -5.89 -12.83
C ALA A 168 -11.18 -6.86 -13.44
N LEU A 169 -10.13 -7.21 -12.69
CA LEU A 169 -9.15 -8.20 -13.12
C LEU A 169 -9.77 -9.60 -13.23
N ALA A 170 -10.63 -9.99 -12.29
CA ALA A 170 -11.39 -11.23 -12.37
C ALA A 170 -12.28 -11.28 -13.62
N GLU A 171 -13.04 -10.22 -13.84
CA GLU A 171 -13.95 -10.10 -14.99
C GLU A 171 -13.19 -10.14 -16.33
N SER A 172 -12.01 -9.51 -16.39
CA SER A 172 -11.14 -9.57 -17.58
C SER A 172 -10.65 -10.97 -17.93
N ARG A 173 -10.72 -11.91 -16.97
CA ARG A 173 -10.38 -13.33 -17.15
C ARG A 173 -11.62 -14.22 -17.33
N GLY A 174 -12.82 -13.64 -17.46
CA GLY A 174 -14.07 -14.38 -17.57
C GLY A 174 -14.54 -15.00 -16.24
N GLU A 175 -13.99 -14.56 -15.11
CA GLU A 175 -14.41 -14.99 -13.78
C GLU A 175 -15.25 -13.90 -13.09
N ARG A 176 -16.14 -14.31 -12.18
CA ARG A 176 -16.87 -13.39 -11.31
C ARG A 176 -16.26 -13.40 -9.91
N ALA A 177 -15.93 -12.23 -9.36
CA ALA A 177 -15.43 -12.08 -8.00
C ALA A 177 -16.36 -11.20 -7.17
N GLU A 178 -16.87 -11.72 -6.04
CA GLU A 178 -17.76 -10.99 -5.14
C GLU A 178 -17.02 -10.48 -3.89
N LEU A 179 -16.08 -9.57 -4.11
CA LEU A 179 -15.19 -9.08 -3.05
C LEU A 179 -15.83 -8.06 -2.08
N GLY A 180 -17.12 -7.73 -2.29
CA GLY A 180 -17.84 -6.80 -1.43
C GLY A 180 -17.36 -5.35 -1.51
N CYS A 181 -16.83 -4.92 -2.66
CA CYS A 181 -16.30 -3.57 -2.91
C CYS A 181 -17.37 -2.46 -2.91
N GLY A 182 -18.46 -2.63 -2.15
CA GLY A 182 -19.65 -1.78 -2.14
C GLY A 182 -19.32 -0.31 -1.89
N GLU A 183 -20.29 0.55 -2.19
CA GLU A 183 -20.17 1.98 -1.96
C GLU A 183 -19.90 2.23 -0.48
N VAL A 184 -18.64 2.51 -0.13
CA VAL A 184 -18.35 3.22 1.11
C VAL A 184 -19.03 4.56 0.94
N LEU A 185 -20.21 4.74 1.55
CA LEU A 185 -20.94 6.00 1.55
C LEU A 185 -19.93 7.12 1.78
N LEU A 186 -19.82 8.00 0.78
CA LEU A 186 -18.97 9.18 0.80
C LEU A 186 -19.61 10.21 1.73
N VAL A 187 -19.65 9.88 3.02
CA VAL A 187 -19.85 10.88 4.08
C VAL A 187 -18.50 11.49 4.43
#